data_AF-E0RYU0-F1
#
_entry.id   AF-E0RYU0-F1
#
_cell.length_a   1.000
_cell.length_b   1.000
_cell.length_c   1.000
_cell.angle_alpha   90.00
_cell.angle_beta   90.00
_cell.angle_gamma   90.00
#
_symmetry.space_group_name_H-M   'P 1'
#
loop_
_entity.id
_entity.type
_entity.pdbx_description
1 polymer ?
#
loop_
_entity_poly.entity_id
_entity_poly.type
_entity_poly.pdbx_seq_one_letter_code
_entity_poly.pdbx_strand_id
1 'polypeptide(L)'
;MNKNLPSDYHMHTHNSGDSDAPMKDMIESAIKCGLSEICFTEHMDLDFPITKSVPEGTFTLDIPSYRKELFSYRQKYQDTISIKYGIELGLQSQIIAQNSRVISDNDFDFVIGSIHLLDHADPYYPEFWEGRDEESVIRRYFVSTLENIKSFSDFDVLGHLDYIVRYTPTHGAGYSYRKYKEEIDAILSYLAEHDKGLDLNTKSLTRGGSDPNPNADILSRFRELGGRIITFGSDAHTPDEVAGCFERARKIAVSCGFDSYYTFDKRVPTAHPF
;
A
#
# COMPACT_ATOMS: atom_id res chain seq x y z
N MET A 1 15.91 3.78 24.72
CA MET A 1 16.35 4.48 23.49
C MET A 1 15.09 4.85 22.74
N ASN A 2 14.76 6.14 22.61
CA ASN A 2 13.69 6.55 21.70
C ASN A 2 14.15 6.21 20.28
N LYS A 3 13.61 5.12 19.74
CA LYS A 3 13.84 4.74 18.37
C LYS A 3 12.86 5.57 17.54
N ASN A 4 13.38 6.52 16.77
CA ASN A 4 12.57 7.22 15.80
C ASN A 4 12.26 6.22 14.68
N LEU A 5 11.09 5.58 14.75
CA LEU A 5 10.61 4.70 13.70
C LEU A 5 10.08 5.55 12.53
N PRO A 6 10.20 5.06 11.28
CA PRO A 6 9.50 5.68 10.16
C PRO A 6 8.00 5.77 10.42
N SER A 7 7.37 6.82 9.89
CA SER A 7 5.92 6.99 9.91
C SER A 7 5.23 5.83 9.20
N ASP A 8 4.06 5.42 9.67
CA ASP A 8 3.28 4.34 9.06
C ASP A 8 2.22 4.93 8.13
N TYR A 9 2.41 4.68 6.83
CA TYR A 9 1.68 5.29 5.72
C TYR A 9 0.77 4.31 4.97
N HIS A 10 0.53 3.12 5.52
CA HIS A 10 -0.41 2.15 4.98
C HIS A 10 -1.09 1.41 6.14
N MET A 11 -2.33 1.80 6.49
CA MET A 11 -3.12 1.17 7.55
C MET A 11 -4.62 1.44 7.39
N HIS A 12 -5.42 0.52 7.93
CA HIS A 12 -6.86 0.46 7.76
C HIS A 12 -7.59 0.45 9.10
N THR A 13 -8.81 0.95 9.11
CA THR A 13 -9.71 0.93 10.28
C THR A 13 -11.04 0.29 9.90
N HIS A 14 -11.99 0.28 10.82
CA HIS A 14 -13.39 -0.06 10.57
C HIS A 14 -14.09 0.74 9.45
N ASN A 15 -13.43 1.75 8.87
CA ASN A 15 -13.91 2.42 7.66
C ASN A 15 -13.63 1.60 6.38
N SER A 16 -12.68 0.66 6.43
CA SER A 16 -12.43 -0.36 5.38
C SER A 16 -13.23 -1.62 5.67
N GLY A 17 -13.84 -2.23 4.65
CA GLY A 17 -14.79 -3.34 4.82
C GLY A 17 -14.20 -4.67 5.32
N ASP A 18 -12.89 -4.77 5.43
CA ASP A 18 -12.12 -5.93 5.88
C ASP A 18 -11.37 -5.69 7.19
N SER A 19 -11.67 -4.58 7.88
CA SER A 19 -11.19 -4.31 9.24
C SER A 19 -12.36 -3.97 10.16
N ASP A 20 -12.26 -4.39 11.41
CA ASP A 20 -13.15 -3.96 12.50
C ASP A 20 -12.42 -3.04 13.50
N ALA A 21 -11.18 -2.62 13.19
CA ALA A 21 -10.34 -1.91 14.15
C ALA A 21 -10.85 -0.48 14.39
N PRO A 22 -11.13 -0.09 15.64
CA PRO A 22 -11.47 1.29 15.95
C PRO A 22 -10.29 2.22 15.61
N MET A 23 -10.54 3.32 14.89
CA MET A 23 -9.49 4.29 14.52
C MET A 23 -8.73 4.79 15.74
N LYS A 24 -9.42 5.01 16.86
CA LYS A 24 -8.82 5.38 18.15
C LYS A 24 -7.76 4.38 18.61
N ASP A 25 -8.01 3.09 18.47
CA ASP A 25 -7.12 2.04 18.99
C ASP A 25 -5.88 1.91 18.08
N MET A 26 -6.05 2.11 16.77
CA MET A 26 -4.94 2.24 15.82
C MET A 26 -4.03 3.43 16.18
N ILE A 27 -4.62 4.61 16.45
CA ILE A 27 -3.87 5.81 16.88
C ILE A 27 -3.11 5.55 18.19
N GLU A 28 -3.78 4.97 19.19
CA GLU A 28 -3.17 4.68 20.49
C GLU A 28 -2.04 3.65 20.36
N SER A 29 -2.14 2.71 19.43
CA SER A 29 -1.06 1.77 19.12
C SER A 29 0.13 2.47 18.46
N ALA A 30 -0.11 3.34 17.47
CA ALA A 30 0.93 4.14 16.83
C ALA A 30 1.74 4.97 17.85
N ILE A 31 1.04 5.60 18.81
CA ILE A 31 1.68 6.35 19.90
C ILE A 31 2.52 5.43 20.79
N LYS A 32 2.02 4.23 21.13
CA LYS A 32 2.78 3.24 21.93
C LYS A 32 4.01 2.73 21.20
N CYS A 33 3.94 2.57 19.87
CA CYS A 33 5.08 2.23 19.02
C CYS A 33 6.10 3.38 18.91
N GLY A 34 5.75 4.60 19.35
CA GLY A 34 6.61 5.77 19.32
C GLY A 34 6.61 6.49 17.97
N LEU A 35 5.56 6.31 17.15
CA LEU A 35 5.39 7.05 15.91
C LEU A 35 4.99 8.50 16.20
N SER A 36 5.58 9.45 15.46
CA SER A 36 5.19 10.86 15.50
C SER A 36 4.19 11.24 14.42
N GLU A 37 4.03 10.40 13.39
CA GLU A 37 3.11 10.61 12.28
C GLU A 37 2.59 9.28 11.74
N ILE A 38 1.32 9.26 11.33
CA ILE A 38 0.65 8.15 10.64
C ILE A 38 -0.24 8.68 9.51
N CYS A 39 -0.52 7.84 8.52
CA CYS A 39 -1.54 8.09 7.50
C CYS A 39 -2.50 6.92 7.43
N PHE A 40 -3.79 7.17 7.67
CA PHE A 40 -4.84 6.20 7.36
C PHE A 40 -5.07 6.17 5.85
N THR A 41 -5.19 4.98 5.27
CA THR A 41 -5.31 4.75 3.82
C THR A 41 -6.41 3.75 3.55
N GLU A 42 -7.63 4.10 3.96
CA GLU A 42 -8.79 3.21 3.84
C GLU A 42 -9.04 2.77 2.39
N HIS A 43 -9.58 1.57 2.20
CA HIS A 43 -9.83 1.00 0.88
C HIS A 43 -10.92 1.75 0.11
N MET A 44 -10.63 2.03 -1.16
CA MET A 44 -11.61 2.44 -2.15
C MET A 44 -11.38 1.66 -3.45
N ASP A 45 -12.09 0.55 -3.56
CA ASP A 45 -12.07 -0.33 -4.72
C ASP A 45 -13.43 -0.26 -5.42
N LEU A 46 -13.58 0.73 -6.31
CA LEU A 46 -14.76 0.80 -7.15
C LEU A 46 -14.81 -0.40 -8.10
N ASP A 47 -16.02 -0.86 -8.43
CA ASP A 47 -16.23 -2.03 -9.31
C ASP A 47 -15.61 -3.33 -8.74
N PHE A 48 -15.59 -3.49 -7.41
CA PHE A 48 -15.19 -4.74 -6.78
C PHE A 48 -16.24 -5.85 -7.00
N PRO A 49 -15.85 -7.11 -7.27
CA PRO A 49 -16.77 -8.20 -7.52
C PRO A 49 -17.75 -8.47 -6.37
N ILE A 50 -19.05 -8.46 -6.70
CA ILE A 50 -20.11 -8.75 -5.72
C ILE A 50 -20.29 -10.26 -5.60
N THR A 51 -20.14 -10.77 -4.39
CA THR A 51 -20.34 -12.19 -4.04
C THR A 51 -21.21 -12.31 -2.79
N LYS A 52 -21.52 -13.54 -2.36
CA LYS A 52 -22.24 -13.73 -1.09
C LYS A 52 -21.38 -13.33 0.12
N SER A 53 -20.07 -13.51 0.04
CA SER A 53 -19.11 -13.16 1.10
C SER A 53 -18.65 -11.71 1.02
N VAL A 54 -18.76 -11.08 -0.15
CA VAL A 54 -18.44 -9.65 -0.38
C VAL A 54 -19.66 -8.96 -0.98
N PRO A 55 -20.60 -8.50 -0.14
CA PRO A 55 -21.73 -7.72 -0.61
C PRO A 55 -21.33 -6.44 -1.33
N GLU A 56 -22.29 -5.86 -2.07
CA GLU A 56 -22.09 -4.56 -2.72
C GLU A 56 -21.70 -3.50 -1.69
N GLY A 57 -20.66 -2.73 -2.03
CA GLY A 57 -20.17 -1.63 -1.19
C GLY A 57 -19.19 -2.02 -0.08
N THR A 58 -18.83 -3.29 0.09
CA THR A 58 -17.83 -3.72 1.10
C THR A 58 -16.53 -2.92 1.01
N PHE A 59 -15.98 -2.74 -0.19
CA PHE A 59 -14.75 -1.98 -0.41
C PHE A 59 -14.99 -0.56 -0.96
N THR A 60 -16.19 -0.02 -0.76
CA THR A 60 -16.54 1.36 -1.12
C THR A 60 -16.62 2.23 0.12
N LEU A 61 -15.62 3.07 0.33
CA LEU A 61 -15.50 3.96 1.48
C LEU A 61 -16.58 5.06 1.50
N ASP A 62 -17.24 5.25 2.65
CA ASP A 62 -18.00 6.47 2.96
C ASP A 62 -17.04 7.62 3.29
N ILE A 63 -16.51 8.25 2.24
CA ILE A 63 -15.52 9.33 2.34
C ILE A 63 -15.97 10.48 3.28
N PRO A 64 -17.20 11.03 3.19
CA PRO A 64 -17.65 12.06 4.12
C PRO A 64 -17.59 11.64 5.60
N SER A 65 -18.01 10.41 5.92
CA SER A 65 -17.98 9.89 7.29
C SER A 65 -16.55 9.68 7.77
N TYR A 66 -15.72 9.01 6.97
CA TYR A 66 -14.29 8.81 7.27
C TYR A 66 -13.56 10.13 7.49
N ARG A 67 -13.75 11.10 6.59
CA ARG A 67 -13.17 12.45 6.73
C ARG A 67 -13.56 13.10 8.05
N LYS A 68 -14.85 13.08 8.38
CA LYS A 68 -15.35 13.72 9.60
C LYS A 68 -14.73 13.07 10.84
N GLU A 69 -14.68 11.75 10.90
CA GLU A 69 -14.08 11.01 12.01
C GLU A 69 -12.58 11.31 12.14
N LEU A 70 -11.82 11.15 11.05
CA LEU A 70 -10.37 11.35 11.05
C LEU A 70 -9.99 12.76 11.49
N PHE A 71 -10.68 13.80 10.99
CA PHE A 71 -10.38 15.17 11.36
C PHE A 71 -10.71 15.48 12.84
N SER A 72 -11.71 14.79 13.41
CA SER A 72 -12.00 14.90 14.84
C SER A 72 -10.86 14.33 15.69
N TYR A 73 -10.27 13.20 15.28
CA TYR A 73 -9.11 12.61 15.94
C TYR A 73 -7.82 13.40 15.71
N ARG A 74 -7.61 13.91 14.49
CA ARG A 74 -6.52 14.83 14.16
C ARG A 74 -6.51 16.03 15.11
N GLN A 75 -7.67 16.65 15.36
CA GLN A 75 -7.79 17.74 16.33
C GLN A 75 -7.51 17.26 17.77
N LYS A 76 -8.11 16.13 18.17
CA LYS A 76 -7.97 15.57 19.52
C LYS A 76 -6.53 15.22 19.89
N TYR A 77 -5.74 14.74 18.92
CA TYR A 77 -4.38 14.25 19.12
C TYR A 77 -3.29 15.19 18.57
N GLN A 78 -3.64 16.43 18.20
CA GLN A 78 -2.74 17.38 17.52
C GLN A 78 -1.40 17.63 18.25
N ASP A 79 -1.39 17.55 19.59
CA ASP A 79 -0.20 17.78 20.43
C ASP A 79 0.60 16.49 20.70
N THR A 80 0.14 15.34 20.19
CA THR A 80 0.68 14.01 20.47
C THR A 80 1.21 13.30 19.22
N ILE A 81 0.45 13.30 18.12
CA ILE A 81 0.80 12.61 16.87
C ILE A 81 0.15 13.31 15.66
N SER A 82 0.90 13.41 14.55
CA SER A 82 0.38 13.88 13.27
C SER A 82 -0.45 12.78 12.59
N ILE A 83 -1.68 13.09 12.18
CA ILE A 83 -2.59 12.13 11.55
C ILE A 83 -2.94 12.63 10.15
N LYS A 84 -2.44 11.96 9.11
CA LYS A 84 -2.70 12.28 7.71
C LYS A 84 -3.95 11.59 7.17
N TYR A 85 -4.60 12.26 6.23
CA TYR A 85 -5.84 11.86 5.59
C TYR A 85 -5.50 11.27 4.22
N GLY A 86 -5.31 9.96 4.16
CA GLY A 86 -5.01 9.26 2.92
C GLY A 86 -6.12 8.30 2.50
N ILE A 87 -5.84 7.62 1.40
CA ILE A 87 -6.70 6.60 0.80
C ILE A 87 -5.84 5.59 0.06
N GLU A 88 -6.27 4.33 0.05
CA GLU A 88 -5.75 3.32 -0.87
C GLU A 88 -6.79 3.07 -1.97
N LEU A 89 -6.40 3.38 -3.20
CA LEU A 89 -7.26 3.34 -4.36
C LEU A 89 -6.98 2.08 -5.18
N GLY A 90 -8.01 1.23 -5.33
CA GLY A 90 -7.99 0.11 -6.27
C GLY A 90 -7.93 0.62 -7.71
N LEU A 91 -6.84 0.34 -8.42
CA LEU A 91 -6.67 0.76 -9.80
C LEU A 91 -7.20 -0.30 -10.76
N GLN A 92 -8.18 0.08 -11.58
CA GLN A 92 -8.64 -0.71 -12.72
C GLN A 92 -8.90 0.19 -13.93
N SER A 93 -8.56 -0.29 -15.12
CA SER A 93 -8.60 0.51 -16.36
C SER A 93 -10.00 1.00 -16.75
N GLN A 94 -11.05 0.30 -16.33
CA GLN A 94 -12.45 0.64 -16.64
C GLN A 94 -13.05 1.69 -15.70
N ILE A 95 -12.41 2.01 -14.57
CA ILE A 95 -12.91 2.96 -13.55
C ILE A 95 -12.06 4.24 -13.45
N ILE A 96 -11.16 4.49 -14.40
CA ILE A 96 -10.23 5.65 -14.38
C ILE A 96 -10.97 6.96 -14.12
N ALA A 97 -12.12 7.18 -14.79
CA ALA A 97 -12.88 8.42 -14.66
C ALA A 97 -13.50 8.57 -13.26
N GLN A 98 -13.92 7.47 -12.65
CA GLN A 98 -14.48 7.45 -11.30
C GLN A 98 -13.40 7.67 -10.26
N ASN A 99 -12.26 6.97 -10.39
CA ASN A 99 -11.08 7.18 -9.56
C ASN A 99 -10.58 8.62 -9.64
N SER A 100 -10.56 9.22 -10.84
CA SER A 100 -10.19 10.63 -11.01
C SER A 100 -11.11 11.57 -10.25
N ARG A 101 -12.42 11.29 -10.19
CA ARG A 101 -13.37 12.09 -9.41
C ARG A 101 -13.16 11.94 -7.91
N VAL A 102 -12.94 10.71 -7.44
CA VAL A 102 -12.63 10.46 -6.02
C VAL A 102 -11.44 11.32 -5.58
N ILE A 103 -10.38 11.37 -6.39
CA ILE A 103 -9.20 12.17 -6.06
C ILE A 103 -9.46 13.67 -6.24
N SER A 104 -10.14 14.13 -7.30
CA SER A 104 -10.36 15.56 -7.54
C SER A 104 -11.30 16.22 -6.54
N ASP A 105 -12.24 15.46 -5.99
CA ASP A 105 -13.29 15.98 -5.10
C ASP A 105 -12.83 16.04 -3.64
N ASN A 106 -11.62 15.55 -3.32
CA ASN A 106 -11.11 15.42 -1.96
C ASN A 106 -9.65 15.90 -1.85
N ASP A 107 -9.31 16.50 -0.71
CA ASP A 107 -7.97 17.03 -0.40
C ASP A 107 -7.14 16.01 0.39
N PHE A 108 -6.96 14.81 -0.18
CA PHE A 108 -6.12 13.77 0.42
C PHE A 108 -4.67 14.25 0.61
N ASP A 109 -4.09 13.94 1.75
CA ASP A 109 -2.68 14.17 2.05
C ASP A 109 -1.78 13.19 1.28
N PHE A 110 -2.27 11.97 1.03
CA PHE A 110 -1.53 10.87 0.43
C PHE A 110 -2.47 9.88 -0.27
N VAL A 111 -2.05 9.36 -1.43
CA VAL A 111 -2.81 8.36 -2.20
C VAL A 111 -1.91 7.18 -2.57
N ILE A 112 -2.28 6.00 -2.08
CA ILE A 112 -1.74 4.74 -2.58
C ILE A 112 -2.58 4.31 -3.79
N GLY A 113 -1.93 3.95 -4.89
CA GLY A 113 -2.58 3.21 -5.97
C GLY A 113 -2.21 1.73 -5.86
N SER A 114 -3.22 0.85 -5.79
CA SER A 114 -3.00 -0.59 -5.58
C SER A 114 -3.71 -1.45 -6.63
N ILE A 115 -3.20 -2.66 -6.84
CA ILE A 115 -3.80 -3.65 -7.74
C ILE A 115 -4.29 -4.82 -6.89
N HIS A 116 -5.56 -4.78 -6.50
CA HIS A 116 -6.21 -5.87 -5.75
C HIS A 116 -6.85 -6.89 -6.66
N LEU A 117 -7.28 -6.49 -7.86
CA LEU A 117 -7.99 -7.34 -8.78
C LEU A 117 -7.16 -7.61 -10.04
N LEU A 118 -7.19 -8.88 -10.49
CA LEU A 118 -6.70 -9.26 -11.81
C LEU A 118 -7.86 -9.80 -12.62
N ASP A 119 -8.18 -9.12 -13.73
CA ASP A 119 -9.27 -9.48 -14.63
C ASP A 119 -10.61 -9.67 -13.89
N HIS A 120 -10.94 -8.71 -13.00
CA HIS A 120 -12.13 -8.69 -12.14
C HIS A 120 -12.25 -9.85 -11.14
N ALA A 121 -11.13 -10.42 -10.70
CA ALA A 121 -11.11 -11.41 -9.65
C ALA A 121 -9.96 -11.14 -8.66
N ASP A 122 -10.25 -11.34 -7.39
CA ASP A 122 -9.31 -11.07 -6.30
C ASP A 122 -8.43 -12.31 -6.03
N PRO A 123 -7.09 -12.20 -6.16
CA PRO A 123 -6.16 -13.28 -5.86
C PRO A 123 -6.16 -13.75 -4.41
N TYR A 124 -6.74 -12.98 -3.47
CA TYR A 124 -6.93 -13.38 -2.08
C TYR A 124 -7.72 -14.68 -1.95
N TYR A 125 -8.73 -14.88 -2.81
CA TYR A 125 -9.62 -16.04 -2.73
C TYR A 125 -9.03 -17.27 -3.46
N PRO A 126 -9.03 -18.47 -2.86
CA PRO A 126 -8.49 -19.68 -3.49
C PRO A 126 -9.10 -20.00 -4.85
N GLU A 127 -10.39 -19.69 -5.06
CA GLU A 127 -11.13 -19.91 -6.30
C GLU A 127 -10.51 -19.16 -7.49
N PHE A 128 -9.83 -18.04 -7.25
CA PHE A 128 -9.10 -17.31 -8.29
C PHE A 128 -8.04 -18.20 -8.95
N TRP A 129 -7.38 -19.06 -8.17
CA TRP A 129 -6.25 -19.87 -8.63
C TRP A 129 -6.66 -21.18 -9.31
N GLU A 130 -7.93 -21.59 -9.21
CA GLU A 130 -8.40 -22.86 -9.77
C GLU A 130 -8.23 -22.92 -11.29
N GLY A 131 -7.52 -23.94 -11.76
CA GLY A 131 -7.28 -24.17 -13.18
C GLY A 131 -6.34 -23.16 -13.86
N ARG A 132 -5.69 -22.27 -13.09
CA ARG A 132 -4.73 -21.28 -13.61
C ARG A 132 -3.29 -21.72 -13.40
N ASP A 133 -2.44 -21.40 -14.37
CA ASP A 133 -0.99 -21.53 -14.23
C ASP A 133 -0.44 -20.34 -13.42
N GLU A 134 0.15 -20.62 -12.26
CA GLU A 134 0.62 -19.61 -11.31
C GLU A 134 1.62 -18.65 -11.95
N GLU A 135 2.58 -19.16 -12.73
CA GLU A 135 3.58 -18.32 -13.37
C GLU A 135 2.95 -17.33 -14.35
N SER A 136 2.06 -17.82 -15.21
CA SER A 136 1.35 -17.01 -16.20
C SER A 136 0.47 -15.95 -15.53
N VAL A 137 -0.17 -16.29 -14.41
CA VAL A 137 -0.99 -15.37 -13.63
C VAL A 137 -0.15 -14.26 -13.00
N ILE A 138 0.97 -14.60 -12.36
CA ILE A 138 1.88 -13.59 -11.78
C ILE A 138 2.41 -12.66 -12.89
N ARG A 139 2.76 -13.20 -14.06
CA ARG A 139 3.20 -12.38 -15.20
C ARG A 139 2.09 -11.43 -15.67
N ARG A 140 0.86 -11.94 -15.82
CA ARG A 140 -0.31 -11.13 -16.20
C ARG A 140 -0.61 -10.05 -15.15
N TYR A 141 -0.41 -10.34 -13.87
CA TYR A 141 -0.54 -9.35 -12.80
C TYR A 141 0.40 -8.17 -13.00
N PHE A 142 1.70 -8.39 -13.20
CA PHE A 142 2.64 -7.28 -13.44
C PHE A 142 2.34 -6.51 -14.73
N VAL A 143 1.93 -7.19 -15.81
CA VAL A 143 1.48 -6.51 -17.03
C VAL A 143 0.26 -5.62 -16.73
N SER A 144 -0.73 -6.14 -16.00
CA SER A 144 -1.91 -5.38 -15.57
C SER A 144 -1.54 -4.18 -14.70
N THR A 145 -0.60 -4.34 -13.76
CA THR A 145 -0.08 -3.24 -12.94
C THR A 145 0.45 -2.12 -13.82
N LEU A 146 1.30 -2.44 -14.80
CA LEU A 146 1.87 -1.45 -15.72
C LEU A 146 0.80 -0.76 -16.57
N GLU A 147 -0.18 -1.50 -17.08
CA GLU A 147 -1.32 -0.95 -17.84
C GLU A 147 -2.12 0.05 -16.99
N ASN A 148 -2.42 -0.31 -15.74
CA ASN A 148 -3.20 0.53 -14.83
C ASN A 148 -2.48 1.82 -14.44
N ILE A 149 -1.20 1.74 -14.02
CA ILE A 149 -0.45 2.95 -13.60
C ILE A 149 -0.14 3.90 -14.77
N LYS A 150 -0.08 3.38 -16.00
CA LYS A 150 0.03 4.21 -17.22
C LYS A 150 -1.28 4.90 -17.59
N SER A 151 -2.40 4.27 -17.25
CA SER A 151 -3.73 4.78 -17.60
C SER A 151 -4.29 5.73 -16.53
N PHE A 152 -3.86 5.57 -15.27
CA PHE A 152 -4.21 6.43 -14.15
C PHE A 152 -2.95 6.82 -13.37
N SER A 153 -2.58 8.10 -13.42
CA SER A 153 -1.35 8.61 -12.81
C SER A 153 -1.56 9.47 -11.55
N ASP A 154 -2.80 9.67 -11.11
CA ASP A 154 -3.13 10.53 -9.95
C ASP A 154 -3.09 9.76 -8.62
N PHE A 155 -1.93 9.17 -8.35
CA PHE A 155 -1.56 8.52 -7.09
C PHE A 155 -0.13 8.94 -6.72
N ASP A 156 0.30 8.76 -5.47
CA ASP A 156 1.63 9.17 -5.03
C ASP A 156 2.61 7.99 -5.00
N VAL A 157 2.13 6.85 -4.49
CA VAL A 157 2.92 5.62 -4.28
C VAL A 157 2.16 4.42 -4.84
N LEU A 158 2.86 3.51 -5.50
CA LEU A 158 2.33 2.19 -5.84
C LEU A 158 2.36 1.28 -4.60
N GLY A 159 1.21 0.79 -4.18
CA GLY A 159 1.05 -0.15 -3.08
C GLY A 159 1.62 -1.53 -3.42
N HIS A 160 2.19 -2.20 -2.41
CA HIS A 160 2.67 -3.60 -2.41
C HIS A 160 2.75 -4.26 -3.81
N LEU A 161 3.77 -3.89 -4.60
CA LEU A 161 3.89 -4.21 -6.03
C LEU A 161 3.73 -5.69 -6.36
N ASP A 162 4.13 -6.59 -5.45
CA ASP A 162 4.05 -8.05 -5.60
C ASP A 162 2.98 -8.69 -4.67
N TYR A 163 1.91 -7.96 -4.34
CA TYR A 163 0.77 -8.41 -3.54
C TYR A 163 0.27 -9.81 -3.91
N ILE A 164 0.15 -10.10 -5.21
CA ILE A 164 -0.35 -11.38 -5.71
C ILE A 164 0.44 -12.58 -5.15
N VAL A 165 1.72 -12.41 -4.86
CA VAL A 165 2.61 -13.47 -4.36
C VAL A 165 2.17 -13.96 -2.99
N ARG A 166 1.56 -13.10 -2.16
CA ARG A 166 1.05 -13.43 -0.82
C ARG A 166 0.04 -14.59 -0.84
N TYR A 167 -0.67 -14.76 -1.96
CA TYR A 167 -1.81 -15.67 -2.08
C TYR A 167 -1.60 -16.79 -3.10
N THR A 168 -0.42 -16.87 -3.70
CA THR A 168 -0.07 -17.97 -4.60
C THR A 168 -0.22 -19.34 -3.89
N PRO A 169 -0.73 -20.38 -4.58
CA PRO A 169 -0.82 -21.73 -4.04
C PRO A 169 0.51 -22.29 -3.53
N THR A 170 1.63 -21.87 -4.11
CA THR A 170 2.98 -22.26 -3.67
C THR A 170 3.53 -21.43 -2.51
N HIS A 171 2.78 -20.46 -2.00
CA HIS A 171 3.23 -19.48 -1.00
C HIS A 171 4.52 -18.76 -1.42
N GLY A 172 4.59 -18.39 -2.70
CA GLY A 172 5.69 -17.66 -3.32
C GLY A 172 6.89 -18.53 -3.68
N ALA A 173 6.82 -19.86 -3.55
CA ALA A 173 7.93 -20.72 -3.92
C ALA A 173 8.21 -20.64 -5.42
N GLY A 174 9.42 -20.21 -5.78
CA GLY A 174 9.83 -20.01 -7.18
C GLY A 174 9.54 -18.61 -7.72
N TYR A 175 8.93 -17.72 -6.94
CA TYR A 175 8.89 -16.29 -7.21
C TYR A 175 10.27 -15.64 -6.98
N SER A 176 10.70 -14.79 -7.89
CA SER A 176 11.88 -13.94 -7.71
C SER A 176 11.84 -12.77 -8.69
N TYR A 177 12.50 -11.67 -8.35
CA TYR A 177 12.70 -10.54 -9.26
C TYR A 177 13.28 -11.00 -10.62
N ARG A 178 14.31 -11.86 -10.61
CA ARG A 178 14.97 -12.34 -11.84
C ARG A 178 14.01 -13.03 -12.82
N LYS A 179 13.00 -13.73 -12.32
CA LYS A 179 12.04 -14.48 -13.14
C LYS A 179 11.05 -13.56 -13.88
N TYR A 180 10.72 -12.42 -13.29
CA TYR A 180 9.76 -11.43 -13.80
C TYR A 180 10.43 -10.07 -14.07
N LYS A 181 11.72 -10.12 -14.42
CA LYS A 181 12.57 -8.94 -14.48
C LYS A 181 12.05 -7.91 -15.48
N GLU A 182 11.60 -8.38 -16.64
CA GLU A 182 11.19 -7.49 -17.74
C GLU A 182 9.96 -6.68 -17.35
N GLU A 183 8.95 -7.34 -16.76
CA GLU A 183 7.71 -6.71 -16.34
C GLU A 183 7.94 -5.79 -15.12
N ILE A 184 8.71 -6.25 -14.13
CA ILE A 184 9.01 -5.46 -12.93
C ILE A 184 9.86 -4.24 -13.28
N ASP A 185 10.90 -4.36 -14.10
CA ASP A 185 11.72 -3.21 -14.51
C ASP A 185 10.87 -2.15 -15.25
N ALA A 186 9.90 -2.56 -16.06
CA ALA A 186 9.02 -1.64 -16.76
C ALA A 186 8.13 -0.83 -15.78
N ILE A 187 7.63 -1.47 -14.72
CA ILE A 187 6.88 -0.80 -13.64
C ILE A 187 7.82 0.16 -12.88
N LEU A 188 8.95 -0.34 -12.40
CA LEU A 188 9.89 0.45 -11.59
C LEU A 188 10.44 1.66 -12.35
N SER A 189 10.77 1.50 -13.63
CA SER A 189 11.23 2.60 -14.49
C SER A 189 10.14 3.65 -14.66
N TYR A 190 8.90 3.22 -14.90
CA TYR A 190 7.77 4.14 -14.99
C TYR A 190 7.59 4.95 -13.70
N LEU A 191 7.63 4.30 -12.53
CA LEU A 191 7.53 5.00 -11.24
C LEU A 191 8.66 6.02 -11.06
N ALA A 192 9.90 5.63 -11.35
CA ALA A 192 11.06 6.50 -11.21
C ALA A 192 11.03 7.71 -12.17
N GLU A 193 10.60 7.50 -13.41
CA GLU A 193 10.49 8.56 -14.44
C GLU A 193 9.37 9.58 -14.16
N HIS A 194 8.35 9.19 -13.40
CA HIS A 194 7.16 10.01 -13.12
C HIS A 194 7.08 10.48 -11.66
N ASP A 195 8.22 10.46 -10.95
CA ASP A 195 8.35 10.86 -9.55
C ASP A 195 7.31 10.18 -8.62
N LYS A 196 6.98 8.91 -8.90
CA LYS A 196 6.12 8.08 -8.05
C LYS A 196 6.97 7.29 -7.07
N GLY A 197 6.39 7.02 -5.91
CA GLY A 197 7.01 6.18 -4.90
C GLY A 197 6.56 4.73 -4.92
N LEU A 198 7.18 3.95 -4.04
CA LEU A 198 6.92 2.53 -3.85
C LEU A 198 6.66 2.25 -2.36
N ASP A 199 5.59 1.53 -2.07
CA ASP A 199 5.23 1.16 -0.71
C ASP A 199 6.13 0.02 -0.23
N LEU A 200 6.95 0.30 0.80
CA LEU A 200 7.71 -0.70 1.53
C LEU A 200 6.78 -1.38 2.54
N ASN A 201 5.99 -2.33 2.04
CA ASN A 201 4.92 -2.94 2.82
C ASN A 201 5.43 -4.10 3.68
N THR A 202 5.18 -4.07 4.99
CA THR A 202 5.73 -5.05 5.94
C THR A 202 4.80 -6.24 6.23
N LYS A 203 3.62 -6.34 5.60
CA LYS A 203 2.66 -7.43 5.87
C LYS A 203 3.24 -8.83 5.72
N SER A 204 4.09 -9.05 4.71
CA SER A 204 4.78 -10.34 4.56
C SER A 204 5.70 -10.64 5.75
N LEU A 205 6.41 -9.63 6.28
CA LEU A 205 7.30 -9.79 7.43
C LEU A 205 6.53 -10.14 8.70
N THR A 206 5.37 -9.53 8.94
CA THR A 206 4.53 -9.82 10.11
C THR A 206 3.91 -11.21 10.03
N ARG A 207 3.66 -11.71 8.83
CA ARG A 207 3.22 -13.10 8.56
C ARG A 207 4.36 -14.13 8.55
N GLY A 208 5.58 -13.75 8.96
CA GLY A 208 6.72 -14.66 9.10
C GLY A 208 7.62 -14.77 7.86
N GLY A 209 7.37 -13.96 6.82
CA GLY A 209 8.18 -13.89 5.62
C GLY A 209 9.61 -13.37 5.86
N SER A 210 10.50 -13.66 4.91
CA SER A 210 11.89 -13.17 4.92
C SER A 210 12.01 -11.70 4.48
N ASP A 211 11.09 -11.25 3.64
CA ASP A 211 11.17 -9.97 2.94
C ASP A 211 9.83 -9.22 2.98
N PRO A 212 9.85 -7.87 2.87
CA PRO A 212 8.66 -7.07 2.66
C PRO A 212 8.08 -7.34 1.26
N ASN A 213 6.92 -6.72 0.98
CA ASN A 213 6.36 -6.64 -0.36
C ASN A 213 6.48 -5.18 -0.85
N PRO A 214 7.23 -4.89 -1.93
CA PRO A 214 8.05 -5.83 -2.69
C PRO A 214 9.34 -6.26 -1.99
N ASN A 215 9.88 -7.41 -2.41
CA ASN A 215 11.10 -7.96 -1.81
C ASN A 215 12.35 -7.08 -2.04
N ALA A 216 13.42 -7.37 -1.31
CA ALA A 216 14.65 -6.58 -1.30
C ALA A 216 15.33 -6.43 -2.68
N ASP A 217 15.27 -7.43 -3.56
CA ASP A 217 15.84 -7.35 -4.91
C ASP A 217 15.12 -6.29 -5.74
N ILE A 218 13.79 -6.19 -5.61
CA ILE A 218 12.95 -5.20 -6.31
C ILE A 218 13.21 -3.79 -5.75
N LEU A 219 13.33 -3.64 -4.43
CA LEU A 219 13.66 -2.37 -3.80
C LEU A 219 15.04 -1.86 -4.24
N SER A 220 16.04 -2.74 -4.24
CA SER A 220 17.39 -2.43 -4.74
C SER A 220 17.33 -1.99 -6.19
N ARG A 221 16.55 -2.71 -7.01
CA ARG A 221 16.37 -2.38 -8.43
C ARG A 221 15.69 -1.02 -8.63
N PHE A 222 14.67 -0.70 -7.83
CA PHE A 222 14.00 0.59 -7.91
C PHE A 222 14.99 1.73 -7.64
N ARG A 223 15.88 1.54 -6.66
CA ARG A 223 16.95 2.49 -6.34
C ARG A 223 17.95 2.64 -7.49
N GLU A 224 18.40 1.54 -8.09
CA GLU A 224 19.30 1.54 -9.26
C GLU A 224 18.72 2.28 -10.47
N LEU A 225 17.41 2.20 -10.67
CA LEU A 225 16.68 2.87 -11.75
C LEU A 225 16.43 4.36 -11.47
N GLY A 226 16.92 4.89 -10.34
CA GLY A 226 16.78 6.30 -9.96
C GLY A 226 15.58 6.61 -9.09
N GLY A 227 14.78 5.60 -8.75
CA GLY A 227 13.71 5.70 -7.75
C GLY A 227 14.26 6.15 -6.39
N ARG A 228 13.53 7.04 -5.72
CA ARG A 228 13.94 7.60 -4.42
C ARG A 228 12.85 7.51 -3.37
N ILE A 229 11.60 7.63 -3.79
CA ILE A 229 10.46 7.76 -2.88
C ILE A 229 10.03 6.37 -2.43
N ILE A 230 10.29 6.06 -1.16
CA ILE A 230 9.70 4.91 -0.47
C ILE A 230 8.93 5.40 0.76
N THR A 231 7.74 4.85 0.95
CA THR A 231 6.95 5.01 2.19
C THR A 231 7.02 3.71 2.98
N PHE A 232 6.87 3.78 4.29
CA PHE A 232 6.74 2.59 5.14
C PHE A 232 5.26 2.32 5.38
N GLY A 233 4.83 1.10 5.11
CA GLY A 233 3.44 0.69 5.30
C GLY A 233 3.35 -0.62 6.07
N SER A 234 2.57 -0.66 7.14
CA SER A 234 2.34 -1.91 7.86
C SER A 234 1.24 -2.78 7.27
N ASP A 235 0.31 -2.16 6.52
CA ASP A 235 -0.91 -2.81 6.03
C ASP A 235 -1.70 -3.40 7.23
N ALA A 236 -1.66 -2.65 8.33
CA ALA A 236 -2.25 -3.04 9.60
C ALA A 236 -3.77 -2.92 9.51
N HIS A 237 -4.44 -4.01 9.81
CA HIS A 237 -5.90 -4.08 9.92
C HIS A 237 -6.35 -4.25 11.37
N THR A 238 -5.40 -4.42 12.29
CA THR A 238 -5.60 -4.46 13.74
C THR A 238 -4.55 -3.63 14.47
N PRO A 239 -4.83 -3.15 15.69
CA PRO A 239 -3.89 -2.28 16.42
C PRO A 239 -2.52 -2.91 16.69
N ASP A 240 -2.44 -4.23 16.87
CA ASP A 240 -1.18 -4.94 17.15
C ASP A 240 -0.25 -5.09 15.93
N GLU A 241 -0.76 -4.84 14.72
CA GLU A 241 0.03 -4.85 13.49
C GLU A 241 0.69 -3.49 13.16
N VAL A 242 0.28 -2.40 13.83
CA VAL A 242 0.79 -1.04 13.56
C VAL A 242 2.31 -0.96 13.70
N ALA A 243 2.98 -0.40 12.68
CA ALA A 243 4.44 -0.37 12.54
C ALA A 243 5.12 -1.75 12.65
N GLY A 244 4.39 -2.83 12.35
CA GLY A 244 4.87 -4.20 12.39
C GLY A 244 6.16 -4.37 11.60
N CYS A 245 7.20 -4.89 12.24
CA CYS A 245 8.51 -5.13 11.64
C CYS A 245 9.24 -3.91 11.03
N PHE A 246 8.88 -2.66 11.36
CA PHE A 246 9.50 -1.46 10.78
C PHE A 246 11.01 -1.35 11.00
N GLU A 247 11.52 -1.81 12.15
CA GLU A 247 12.96 -1.90 12.41
C GLU A 247 13.71 -2.78 11.40
N ARG A 248 13.09 -3.91 11.01
CA ARG A 248 13.63 -4.83 10.02
C ARG A 248 13.52 -4.21 8.63
N ALA A 249 12.36 -3.66 8.31
CA ALA A 249 12.10 -2.97 7.04
C ALA A 249 13.11 -1.82 6.81
N ARG A 250 13.42 -1.03 7.85
CA ARG A 250 14.43 0.04 7.78
C ARG A 250 15.82 -0.49 7.44
N LYS A 251 16.24 -1.58 8.08
CA LYS A 251 17.54 -2.22 7.76
C LYS A 251 17.58 -2.71 6.32
N ILE A 252 16.47 -3.28 5.83
CA ILE A 252 16.34 -3.72 4.44
C ILE A 252 16.45 -2.52 3.49
N ALA A 253 15.68 -1.45 3.72
CA ALA A 253 15.73 -0.24 2.91
C ALA A 253 17.16 0.36 2.83
N VAL A 254 17.84 0.48 3.97
CA VAL A 254 19.24 0.95 4.01
C VAL A 254 20.17 0.02 3.22
N SER A 255 20.02 -1.30 3.35
CA SER A 255 20.82 -2.26 2.59
C SER A 255 20.54 -2.24 1.08
N CYS A 256 19.33 -1.83 0.67
CA CYS A 256 18.95 -1.63 -0.73
C CYS A 256 19.44 -0.28 -1.30
N GLY A 257 20.14 0.53 -0.52
CA GLY A 257 20.75 1.79 -0.97
C GLY A 257 19.87 3.04 -0.80
N PHE A 258 18.81 2.96 0.00
CA PHE A 258 18.04 4.14 0.40
C PHE A 258 18.70 4.84 1.59
N ASP A 259 18.77 6.17 1.53
CA ASP A 259 19.31 7.03 2.59
C ASP A 259 18.20 7.74 3.40
N SER A 260 16.97 7.68 2.89
CA SER A 260 15.79 8.35 3.43
C SER A 260 14.52 7.59 3.10
N TYR A 261 13.47 7.88 3.86
CA TYR A 261 12.08 7.54 3.54
C TYR A 261 11.26 8.81 3.36
N TYR A 262 10.05 8.69 2.84
CA TYR A 262 9.21 9.82 2.53
C TYR A 262 7.91 9.81 3.31
N THR A 263 7.45 11.00 3.69
CA THR A 263 6.08 11.25 4.14
C THR A 263 5.44 12.28 3.22
N PHE A 264 4.12 12.45 3.32
CA PHE A 264 3.36 13.33 2.43
C PHE A 264 2.41 14.25 3.22
N ASP A 265 2.28 15.48 2.73
CA ASP A 265 1.28 16.46 3.14
C ASP A 265 0.68 17.08 1.89
N LYS A 266 -0.64 17.00 1.72
CA LYS A 266 -1.35 17.47 0.51
C LYS A 266 -0.67 17.03 -0.79
N ARG A 267 -0.33 15.74 -0.89
CA ARG A 267 0.34 15.12 -2.05
C ARG A 267 1.78 15.58 -2.31
N VAL A 268 2.38 16.35 -1.38
CA VAL A 268 3.78 16.83 -1.50
C VAL A 268 4.71 15.95 -0.67
N PRO A 269 5.70 15.28 -1.29
CA PRO A 269 6.64 14.41 -0.60
C PRO A 269 7.68 15.20 0.22
N THR A 270 7.98 14.73 1.43
CA THR A 270 9.08 15.22 2.29
C THR A 270 10.00 14.06 2.64
N ALA A 271 11.30 14.22 2.39
CA ALA A 271 12.30 13.21 2.71
C ALA A 271 12.75 13.29 4.18
N HIS A 272 12.94 12.13 4.80
CA HIS A 272 13.41 11.96 6.18
C HIS A 272 14.60 10.99 6.18
N PRO A 273 15.77 11.39 6.68
CA PRO A 273 16.94 10.50 6.71
C PRO A 273 16.74 9.34 7.70
N PHE A 274 17.39 8.20 7.42
CA PHE A 274 17.38 7.02 8.31
C PHE A 274 18.22 7.14 9.58
#